data_AF-A0A0G1PEH0-F1
#
_entry.id   AF-A0A0G1PEH0-F1
#
_cell.length_a   1.000
_cell.length_b   1.000
_cell.length_c   1.000
_cell.angle_alpha   90.00
_cell.angle_beta   90.00
_cell.angle_gamma   90.00
#
_symmetry.space_group_name_H-M   'P 1'
#
loop_
_entity.id
_entity.type
_entity.pdbx_description
1 polymer ?
#
loop_
_entity_poly.entity_id
_entity_poly.type
_entity_poly.pdbx_seq_one_letter_code
_entity_poly.pdbx_strand_id
1 'polypeptide(L)' 'MITFDSIINLFTVVGFTNFLGLLLKILIFLYAVFAFIVVRQVLLMNRSFTTPAALVFVILAYVHFFAALGLAILSLVLL' A
#
# COMPACT_ATOMS: atom_id res chain seq x y z
N MET A 1 -15.66 -3.98 25.29
CA MET A 1 -15.86 -2.73 26.06
C MET A 1 -14.56 -1.97 26.05
N ILE A 2 -14.50 -0.79 25.42
CA ILE A 2 -13.29 0.05 25.47
C ILE A 2 -13.27 0.68 26.87
N THR A 3 -12.24 0.41 27.66
CA THR A 3 -12.10 0.98 29.01
C THR A 3 -11.51 2.38 28.92
N PHE A 4 -11.77 3.21 29.94
CA PHE A 4 -11.22 4.57 30.05
C PHE A 4 -9.68 4.55 30.03
N ASP A 5 -9.07 3.51 30.59
CA ASP A 5 -7.62 3.29 30.59
C ASP A 5 -7.05 3.09 29.17
N SER A 6 -7.81 2.44 28.27
CA SER A 6 -7.41 2.28 26.86
C SER A 6 -7.37 3.62 26.11
N ILE A 7 -8.23 4.56 26.50
CA ILE A 7 -8.24 5.91 25.91
C ILE A 7 -7.04 6.72 26.41
N ILE A 8 -6.75 6.67 27.72
CA ILE A 8 -5.57 7.35 28.28
C ILE A 8 -4.27 6.82 27.69
N ASN A 9 -4.16 5.50 27.52
CA ASN A 9 -2.99 4.87 26.92
C ASN A 9 -2.70 5.37 25.49
N LEU A 10 -3.73 5.74 24.72
CA LEU A 10 -3.57 6.28 23.36
C LEU A 10 -2.86 7.64 23.34
N PHE A 11 -2.97 8.43 24.41
CA PHE A 11 -2.34 9.75 24.56
C PHE A 11 -0.93 9.69 25.16
N THR A 12 -0.41 8.50 25.44
CA THR A 12 1.01 8.30 25.75
C THR A 12 1.83 8.26 24.48
N VAL A 13 3.12 8.58 24.56
CA VAL A 13 4.05 8.51 23.41
C VAL A 13 4.00 7.12 22.77
N VAL A 14 4.05 6.06 23.58
CA VAL A 14 4.05 4.67 23.13
C VAL A 14 2.72 4.28 22.46
N GLY A 15 1.59 4.66 23.06
CA GLY A 15 0.28 4.37 22.48
C GLY A 15 0.05 5.09 21.16
N PHE A 16 0.45 6.36 21.08
CA PHE A 16 0.34 7.15 19.86
C PHE A 16 1.25 6.62 18.73
N THR A 17 2.50 6.24 19.04
CA THR A 17 3.40 5.63 18.04
C THR A 17 2.87 4.30 17.51
N ASN A 18 2.31 3.46 18.39
CA ASN A 18 1.71 2.18 17.98
C ASN A 18 0.47 2.38 17.12
N PHE A 19 -0.36 3.38 17.45
CA PHE A 19 -1.52 3.75 16.63
C PHE A 19 -1.11 4.22 15.23
N LEU A 20 -0.11 5.10 15.14
CA LEU A 20 0.42 5.56 13.85
C LEU A 20 1.03 4.40 13.04
N GLY A 21 1.75 3.48 13.69
CA GLY A 21 2.29 2.28 13.04
C GLY A 21 1.18 1.41 12.44
N LEU A 22 0.10 1.17 13.18
CA LEU A 22 -1.07 0.45 12.68
C LEU A 22 -1.72 1.17 11.49
N LEU A 23 -1.93 2.49 11.60
CA LEU A 23 -2.52 3.29 10.53
C LEU A 23 -1.68 3.23 9.25
N LEU A 24 -0.35 3.35 9.37
CA LEU A 24 0.57 3.26 8.25
C LEU A 24 0.55 1.88 7.59
N LYS A 25 0.53 0.78 8.36
CA LYS A 25 0.38 -0.57 7.81
C LYS A 25 -0.88 -0.72 6.96
N ILE A 26 -2.00 -0.18 7.43
CA ILE A 26 -3.27 -0.19 6.69
C ILE A 26 -3.14 0.60 5.39
N LEU A 27 -2.57 1.81 5.43
CA LEU A 27 -2.38 2.65 4.24
C LEU A 27 -1.45 2.01 3.22
N ILE A 28 -0.34 1.41 3.64
CA ILE A 28 0.61 0.72 2.77
C ILE A 28 -0.05 -0.51 2.13
N PHE A 29 -0.83 -1.27 2.89
CA PHE A 29 -1.59 -2.39 2.35
C PHE A 29 -2.59 -1.94 1.27
N LEU A 30 -3.38 -0.91 1.54
CA LEU A 30 -4.30 -0.33 0.55
C LEU A 30 -3.56 0.17 -0.69
N TYR A 31 -2.37 0.75 -0.51
CA TYR A 31 -1.53 1.20 -1.61
C TYR A 31 -1.03 0.04 -2.49
N ALA A 32 -0.65 -1.09 -1.90
CA ALA A 32 -0.26 -2.28 -2.66
C ALA A 32 -1.43 -2.84 -3.49
N VAL A 33 -2.66 -2.82 -2.93
CA VAL A 33 -3.88 -3.17 -3.68
C VAL A 33 -4.12 -2.19 -4.83
N PHE A 34 -3.95 -0.89 -4.60
CA PHE A 34 -4.04 0.13 -5.63
C PHE A 34 -3.02 -0.11 -6.76
N ALA A 35 -1.76 -0.40 -6.41
CA ALA A 35 -0.71 -0.67 -7.40
C ALA A 35 -1.04 -1.89 -8.28
N PHE A 36 -1.65 -2.94 -7.70
CA PHE A 36 -2.17 -4.08 -8.48
C PHE A 36 -3.28 -3.66 -9.45
N ILE A 37 -4.20 -2.79 -9.02
CA ILE A 37 -5.26 -2.27 -9.89
C ILE A 37 -4.65 -1.49 -11.06
N VAL A 38 -3.61 -0.70 -10.85
CA VAL A 38 -2.91 0.03 -11.91
C VAL A 38 -2.35 -0.92 -12.98
N VAL A 39 -1.76 -2.07 -12.59
CA VAL A 39 -1.32 -3.09 -13.55
C VAL A 39 -2.47 -3.55 -14.44
N ARG A 40 -3.63 -3.86 -13.84
CA ARG A 40 -4.83 -4.21 -14.62
C ARG A 40 -5.25 -3.10 -15.58
N GLN A 41 -5.22 -1.84 -15.14
CA GLN A 41 -5.61 -0.71 -15.99
C GLN A 41 -4.66 -0.51 -17.15
N VAL A 42 -3.35 -0.66 -16.95
CA VAL A 42 -2.35 -0.58 -18.02
C VAL A 42 -2.56 -1.70 -19.05
N LEU A 43 -2.84 -2.92 -18.60
CA LEU A 43 -3.14 -4.04 -19.50
C LEU A 43 -4.44 -3.84 -20.29
N LEU A 44 -5.47 -3.27 -19.65
CA LEU A 44 -6.72 -2.93 -20.34
C LEU A 44 -6.50 -1.82 -21.37
N MET A 45 -5.79 -0.76 -21.00
CA MET A 45 -5.45 0.34 -21.90
C MET A 45 -4.71 -0.16 -23.14
N ASN A 46 -3.68 -0.99 -22.96
CA ASN A 46 -2.90 -1.55 -24.06
C ASN A 46 -3.68 -2.53 -24.95
N ARG A 47 -4.77 -3.13 -24.44
CA ARG A 47 -5.68 -3.96 -25.24
C ARG A 47 -6.71 -3.12 -26.01
N SER A 48 -7.17 -2.03 -25.42
CA SER A 48 -8.18 -1.14 -26.00
C SER A 48 -7.61 -0.15 -27.01
N PHE A 49 -6.33 0.20 -26.89
CA PHE A 49 -5.66 1.19 -27.73
C PHE A 49 -4.37 0.62 -28.32
N THR A 50 -4.04 1.02 -29.55
CA THR A 50 -2.74 0.76 -30.17
C THR A 50 -1.67 1.65 -29.54
N THR A 51 -1.27 1.30 -28.31
CA THR A 51 -0.27 2.06 -27.55
C THR A 51 1.14 1.74 -28.07
N PRO A 52 1.88 2.69 -28.69
CA PRO A 52 3.18 2.42 -29.30
C PRO A 52 4.24 1.91 -28.31
N ALA A 53 4.11 2.30 -27.04
CA ALA A 53 5.01 1.92 -25.95
C ALA A 53 4.39 0.93 -24.96
N ALA A 54 3.44 0.09 -25.40
CA ALA A 54 2.70 -0.84 -24.55
C ALA A 54 3.60 -1.67 -23.61
N LEU A 55 4.71 -2.21 -24.15
CA LEU A 55 5.66 -3.01 -23.39
C LEU A 55 6.29 -2.24 -22.23
N VAL A 56 6.69 -0.98 -22.47
CA VAL A 56 7.33 -0.13 -21.45
C VAL A 56 6.36 0.14 -20.31
N PHE A 57 5.12 0.50 -20.62
CA PHE A 57 4.11 0.75 -19.59
C PHE A 57 3.80 -0.49 -18.76
N VAL A 58 3.75 -1.68 -19.38
CA VAL A 58 3.53 -2.94 -18.64
C VAL A 58 4.69 -3.23 -17.69
N ILE A 59 5.93 -3.09 -18.14
CA ILE A 59 7.11 -3.30 -17.30
C ILE A 59 7.10 -2.34 -16.12
N LEU A 60 6.90 -1.04 -16.36
CA LEU A 60 6.85 -0.03 -15.30
C LEU A 60 5.72 -0.31 -14.30
N ALA A 61 4.55 -0.74 -14.77
CA ALA A 61 3.43 -1.10 -13.90
C ALA A 61 3.78 -2.30 -12.99
N TYR A 62 4.41 -3.35 -13.54
CA TYR A 62 4.83 -4.50 -12.74
C TYR A 62 5.95 -4.15 -11.76
N VAL A 63 6.97 -3.39 -12.18
CA VAL A 63 8.05 -2.93 -11.28
C VAL A 63 7.47 -2.11 -10.13
N HIS A 64 6.56 -1.18 -10.44
CA HIS A 64 5.86 -0.39 -9.44
C HIS A 64 5.06 -1.27 -8.46
N PHE A 65 4.30 -2.24 -8.98
CA PHE A 65 3.53 -3.17 -8.15
C PHE A 65 4.43 -4.02 -7.24
N PHE A 66 5.52 -4.58 -7.75
CA PHE A 66 6.45 -5.37 -6.94
C PHE A 66 7.17 -4.52 -5.89
N ALA A 67 7.51 -3.26 -6.20
CA ALA A 67 8.05 -2.33 -5.20
C ALA A 67 7.03 -2.03 -4.09
N ALA A 68 5.77 -1.74 -4.46
CA ALA A 68 4.70 -1.51 -3.48
C ALA A 68 4.41 -2.74 -2.62
N LEU A 69 4.41 -3.94 -3.21
CA LEU A 69 4.26 -5.20 -2.51
C LEU A 69 5.42 -5.46 -1.55
N GLY A 70 6.66 -5.20 -1.98
CA GLY A 70 7.84 -5.31 -1.13
C GLY A 70 7.77 -4.36 0.08
N LEU A 71 7.35 -3.10 -0.14
CA LEU A 71 7.14 -2.14 0.95
C LEU A 71 6.04 -2.58 1.91
N ALA A 72 4.95 -3.18 1.40
CA ALA A 72 3.91 -3.74 2.25
C ALA A 72 4.44 -4.88 3.13
N ILE A 73 5.23 -5.80 2.58
CA ILE A 73 5.85 -6.88 3.36
C ILE A 73 6.81 -6.32 4.40
N LEU A 74 7.68 -5.37 4.01
CA LEU A 74 8.63 -4.72 4.93
C LEU A 74 7.91 -3.99 6.07
N SER A 75 6.77 -3.36 5.80
CA SER A 75 5.97 -2.66 6.81
C SER A 75 5.41 -3.59 7.89
N LEU A 76 5.25 -4.88 7.61
CA LEU A 76 4.80 -5.84 8.62
C LEU A 76 5.89 -6.19 9.63
N VAL A 77 7.16 -5.99 9.25
CA VAL A 77 8.34 -6.36 10.05
C VAL A 77 8.94 -5.14 10.76
N LEU A 78 8.95 -3.98 10.08
CA LEU A 78 9.70 -2.79 10.53
C LEU A 78 8.86 -1.70 11.18
N LEU A 79 7.55 -1.68 10.93
CA LEU A 79 6.57 -0.80 11.57
C LEU A 79 5.72 -1.61 12.55
#